data_AF-A0A060WFS1-F1
#
_entry.id   AF-A0A060WFS1-F1
#
_cell.length_a   1.000
_cell.length_b   1.000
_cell.length_c   1.000
_cell.angle_alpha   90.00
_cell.angle_beta   90.00
_cell.angle_gamma   90.00
#
_symmetry.space_group_name_H-M   'P 1'
#
loop_
_entity.id
_entity.type
_entity.pdbx_description
1 polymer ?
#
loop_
_entity_poly.entity_id
_entity_poly.type
_entity_poly.pdbx_seq_one_letter_code
_entity_poly.pdbx_strand_id
1 'polypeptide(L)'
;MARPLGESHKRFLQTMMVNGIIDGAKARALHRHCCETHGAHYAHDKLDEFIDVINAQLQPMFMQIRKGMSEEDGLQYHALVNMAETDVTRMSTDYADNELELFRKTMDLIVDSDNGTASSTDILNCADSLQTKKLKKRETEHVLNRLVLDKWLNEKNGDYSLSTRCIMEMEQYIRMLYQDQVKVCHICHNVALQCQMCENPTCGIKIHTPCVARYFKGRTDPRCPACEDFWPHEIPDVYRSPSSQSDTQSAAKENTAPTPRSTAQTRRTRRS
;
A
#
# COMPACT_ATOMS: atom_id res chain seq x y z
N MET A 1 -17.46 -7.33 -24.42
CA MET A 1 -16.59 -8.53 -24.43
C MET A 1 -15.23 -8.12 -23.92
N ALA A 2 -14.68 -8.81 -22.93
CA ALA A 2 -13.36 -8.46 -22.37
C ALA A 2 -12.26 -8.68 -23.41
N ARG A 3 -11.29 -7.76 -23.49
CA ARG A 3 -10.13 -7.87 -24.39
C ARG A 3 -9.37 -9.17 -24.08
N PRO A 4 -8.97 -9.96 -25.08
CA PRO A 4 -8.25 -11.22 -24.83
C PRO A 4 -6.90 -10.96 -24.16
N LEU A 5 -6.54 -11.85 -23.24
CA LEU A 5 -5.31 -11.76 -22.45
C LEU A 5 -4.10 -12.16 -23.32
N GLY A 6 -3.24 -11.21 -23.65
CA GLY A 6 -2.00 -11.47 -24.39
C GLY A 6 -0.91 -12.14 -23.54
N GLU A 7 0.14 -12.67 -24.18
CA GLU A 7 1.26 -13.35 -23.48
C GLU A 7 1.97 -12.45 -22.47
N SER A 8 2.11 -11.15 -22.76
CA SER A 8 2.64 -10.16 -21.81
C SER A 8 1.84 -10.11 -20.51
N HIS A 9 0.50 -10.15 -20.59
CA HIS A 9 -0.38 -10.16 -19.45
C HIS A 9 -0.27 -11.46 -18.64
N LYS A 10 -0.19 -12.61 -19.32
CA LYS A 10 -0.01 -13.93 -18.67
C LYS A 10 1.30 -13.97 -17.89
N ARG A 11 2.39 -13.51 -18.50
CA ARG A 11 3.71 -13.45 -17.87
C ARG A 11 3.70 -12.52 -16.65
N PHE A 12 3.07 -11.35 -16.77
CA PHE A 12 2.92 -10.41 -15.66
C PHE A 12 2.19 -11.08 -14.49
N LEU A 13 1.05 -11.73 -14.74
CA LEU A 13 0.27 -12.43 -13.73
C LEU A 13 1.05 -13.57 -13.07
N GLN A 14 1.78 -14.38 -13.85
CA GLN A 14 2.65 -15.44 -13.31
C GLN A 14 3.70 -14.87 -12.35
N THR A 15 4.35 -13.77 -12.72
CA THR A 15 5.33 -13.12 -11.83
C THR A 15 4.67 -12.56 -10.58
N MET A 16 3.47 -11.98 -10.67
CA MET A 16 2.70 -11.53 -9.50
C MET A 16 2.41 -12.68 -8.53
N MET A 17 1.99 -13.84 -9.05
CA MET A 17 1.67 -15.01 -8.23
C MET A 17 2.88 -15.55 -7.45
N VAL A 18 4.07 -15.54 -8.06
CA VAL A 18 5.31 -16.00 -7.42
C VAL A 18 5.78 -15.05 -6.32
N ASN A 19 5.64 -13.74 -6.53
CA ASN A 19 6.12 -12.75 -5.56
C ASN A 19 5.11 -12.47 -4.44
N GLY A 20 3.82 -12.74 -4.67
CA GLY A 20 2.72 -12.44 -3.73
C GLY A 20 2.35 -10.96 -3.72
N ILE A 21 3.32 -10.09 -3.46
CA ILE A 21 3.19 -8.63 -3.44
C ILE A 21 4.44 -7.96 -4.04
N ILE A 22 4.25 -6.91 -4.83
CA ILE A 22 5.36 -6.12 -5.40
C ILE A 22 5.11 -4.62 -5.24
N ASP A 23 6.16 -3.85 -5.00
CA ASP A 23 6.06 -2.39 -4.96
C ASP A 23 5.74 -1.80 -6.36
N GLY A 24 5.22 -0.58 -6.37
CA GLY A 24 4.78 0.09 -7.60
C GLY A 24 5.89 0.35 -8.62
N ALA A 25 7.14 0.54 -8.17
CA ALA A 25 8.26 0.72 -9.10
C ALA A 25 8.60 -0.61 -9.78
N LYS A 26 8.63 -1.71 -9.04
CA LYS A 26 8.77 -3.07 -9.59
C LYS A 26 7.60 -3.44 -10.50
N ALA A 27 6.37 -3.07 -10.16
CA ALA A 27 5.21 -3.32 -11.04
C ALA A 27 5.34 -2.61 -12.39
N ARG A 28 5.79 -1.34 -12.40
CA ARG A 28 6.06 -0.61 -13.65
C ARG A 28 7.22 -1.22 -14.45
N ALA A 29 8.30 -1.61 -13.78
CA ALA A 29 9.42 -2.29 -14.41
C ALA A 29 9.02 -3.65 -15.01
N LEU A 30 8.19 -4.41 -14.30
CA LEU A 30 7.66 -5.69 -14.76
C LEU A 30 6.74 -5.51 -15.97
N HIS A 31 5.86 -4.51 -15.96
CA HIS A 31 5.01 -4.19 -17.12
C HIS A 31 5.86 -3.87 -18.36
N ARG A 32 6.90 -3.04 -18.21
CA ARG A 32 7.86 -2.76 -19.31
C ARG A 32 8.48 -4.06 -19.83
N HIS A 33 9.06 -4.85 -18.94
CA HIS A 33 9.74 -6.09 -19.28
C HIS A 33 8.83 -7.09 -20.01
N CYS A 34 7.59 -7.27 -19.53
CA CYS A 34 6.61 -8.17 -20.15
C CYS A 34 6.20 -7.70 -21.54
N CYS A 35 6.03 -6.39 -21.75
CA CYS A 35 5.67 -5.85 -23.05
C CYS A 35 6.82 -5.97 -24.06
N GLU A 36 8.04 -5.62 -23.65
CA GLU A 36 9.24 -5.75 -24.50
C GLU A 36 9.51 -7.19 -24.92
N THR A 37 9.40 -8.14 -23.98
CA THR A 37 9.66 -9.57 -24.23
C THR A 37 8.68 -10.19 -25.22
N HIS A 38 7.44 -9.72 -25.25
CA HIS A 38 6.36 -10.29 -26.08
C HIS A 38 5.94 -9.36 -27.24
N GLY A 39 6.69 -8.30 -27.53
CA GLY A 39 6.40 -7.36 -28.62
C GLY A 39 5.06 -6.62 -28.48
N ALA A 40 4.57 -6.45 -27.26
CA ALA A 40 3.33 -5.72 -26.99
C ALA A 40 3.60 -4.20 -26.88
N HIS A 41 2.59 -3.39 -27.20
CA HIS A 41 2.68 -1.94 -27.04
C HIS A 41 2.87 -1.56 -25.57
N TYR A 42 3.98 -0.88 -25.27
CA TYR A 42 4.31 -0.38 -23.94
C TYR A 42 4.14 1.14 -23.88
N ALA A 43 3.50 1.62 -22.81
CA ALA A 43 3.48 3.02 -22.42
C ALA A 43 3.63 3.14 -20.90
N HIS A 44 4.45 4.09 -20.45
CA HIS A 44 4.89 4.19 -19.05
C HIS A 44 3.75 4.48 -18.06
N ASP A 45 2.75 5.22 -18.51
CA ASP A 45 1.57 5.65 -17.77
C ASP A 45 0.38 4.68 -17.88
N LYS A 46 0.53 3.58 -18.62
CA LYS A 46 -0.56 2.64 -18.96
C LYS A 46 -0.56 1.35 -18.15
N LEU A 47 0.13 1.31 -17.01
CA LEU A 47 0.11 0.15 -16.11
C LEU A 47 -1.32 -0.18 -15.64
N ASP A 48 -2.13 0.84 -15.35
CA ASP A 48 -3.47 0.65 -14.80
C ASP A 48 -4.41 0.03 -15.83
N GLU A 49 -4.41 0.56 -17.06
CA GLU A 49 -5.15 0.00 -18.18
C GLU A 49 -4.70 -1.44 -18.50
N PHE A 50 -3.40 -1.72 -18.36
CA PHE A 50 -2.86 -3.07 -18.54
C PHE A 50 -3.37 -4.03 -17.46
N ILE A 51 -3.42 -3.59 -16.20
CA ILE A 51 -3.97 -4.36 -15.08
C ILE A 51 -5.49 -4.55 -15.23
N ASP A 52 -6.22 -3.54 -15.71
CA ASP A 52 -7.67 -3.62 -15.91
C ASP A 52 -8.04 -4.69 -16.94
N VAL A 53 -7.23 -4.86 -17.99
CA VAL A 53 -7.39 -5.97 -18.96
C VAL A 53 -7.22 -7.33 -18.28
N ILE A 54 -6.27 -7.46 -17.35
CA ILE A 54 -6.08 -8.69 -16.57
C ILE A 54 -7.28 -8.92 -15.65
N ASN A 55 -7.66 -7.91 -14.88
CA ASN A 55 -8.75 -7.99 -13.90
C ASN A 55 -10.09 -8.34 -14.56
N ALA A 56 -10.37 -7.83 -15.76
CA ALA A 56 -11.57 -8.20 -16.51
C ALA A 56 -11.65 -9.70 -16.82
N GLN A 57 -10.52 -10.38 -16.97
CA GLN A 57 -10.44 -11.83 -17.20
C GLN A 57 -10.38 -12.63 -15.90
N LEU A 58 -9.91 -12.03 -14.80
CA LEU A 58 -9.87 -12.65 -13.49
C LEU A 58 -11.21 -12.58 -12.73
N GLN A 59 -12.09 -11.66 -13.12
CA GLN A 59 -13.38 -11.42 -12.47
C GLN A 59 -14.23 -12.69 -12.27
N PRO A 60 -14.36 -13.62 -13.26
CA PRO A 60 -15.14 -14.85 -13.07
C PRO A 60 -14.59 -15.79 -11.98
N MET A 61 -13.32 -15.64 -11.61
CA MET A 61 -12.66 -16.40 -10.55
C MET A 61 -12.67 -15.63 -9.21
N PHE A 62 -13.35 -14.48 -9.14
CA PHE A 62 -13.34 -13.58 -7.99
C PHE A 62 -11.93 -13.14 -7.59
N MET A 63 -10.99 -13.08 -8.54
CA MET A 63 -9.62 -12.62 -8.30
C MET A 63 -9.41 -11.26 -8.96
N GLN A 64 -8.54 -10.43 -8.38
CA GLN A 64 -8.06 -9.21 -9.03
C GLN A 64 -6.70 -8.77 -8.50
N ILE A 65 -5.93 -8.10 -9.34
CA ILE A 65 -4.75 -7.36 -8.92
C ILE A 65 -5.22 -6.00 -8.40
N ARG A 66 -5.00 -5.74 -7.12
CA ARG A 66 -5.31 -4.45 -6.47
C ARG A 66 -4.05 -3.68 -6.15
N LYS A 67 -4.23 -2.36 -6.01
CA LYS A 67 -3.27 -1.46 -5.38
C LYS A 67 -3.59 -1.31 -3.90
N GLY A 68 -2.57 -1.28 -3.06
CA GLY A 68 -2.67 -0.98 -1.64
C GLY A 68 -1.52 -0.08 -1.21
N MET A 69 -1.77 0.78 -0.24
CA MET A 69 -0.74 1.59 0.39
C MET A 69 -0.29 0.91 1.67
N SER A 70 1.01 0.77 1.87
CA SER A 70 1.55 0.32 3.15
C SER A 70 1.31 1.38 4.23
N GLU A 71 0.87 0.95 5.40
CA GLU A 71 0.71 1.83 6.56
C GLU A 71 2.05 2.21 7.20
N GLU A 72 3.12 1.44 6.94
CA GLU A 72 4.46 1.65 7.51
C GLU A 72 5.30 2.65 6.69
N ASP A 73 5.45 2.41 5.39
CA ASP A 73 6.35 3.20 4.51
C ASP A 73 5.59 4.15 3.58
N GLY A 74 4.25 4.05 3.53
CA GLY A 74 3.41 4.83 2.64
C GLY A 74 3.53 4.51 1.15
N LEU A 75 4.36 3.52 0.76
CA LEU A 75 4.55 3.14 -0.62
C LEU A 75 3.34 2.38 -1.17
N GLN A 76 3.19 2.44 -2.49
CA GLN A 76 2.14 1.73 -3.21
C GLN A 76 2.66 0.34 -3.58
N TYR A 77 1.84 -0.67 -3.31
CA TYR A 77 2.08 -2.08 -3.62
C TYR A 77 0.94 -2.63 -4.48
N HIS A 78 1.24 -3.67 -5.23
CA HIS A 78 0.30 -4.44 -6.01
C HIS A 78 0.31 -5.89 -5.54
N ALA A 79 -0.87 -6.47 -5.35
CA ALA A 79 -1.04 -7.87 -4.98
C ALA A 79 -2.24 -8.47 -5.71
N LEU A 80 -2.16 -9.77 -6.01
CA LEU A 80 -3.28 -10.55 -6.51
C LEU A 80 -4.12 -11.00 -5.31
N VAL A 81 -5.34 -10.48 -5.20
CA VAL A 81 -6.24 -10.72 -4.07
C VAL A 81 -7.45 -11.55 -4.50
N ASN A 82 -7.93 -12.37 -3.57
CA ASN A 82 -9.23 -13.03 -3.68
C ASN A 82 -10.31 -12.08 -3.14
N MET A 83 -11.41 -11.96 -3.86
CA MET A 83 -12.56 -11.09 -3.57
C MET A 83 -13.75 -11.87 -3.03
N ALA A 84 -13.66 -13.19 -2.96
CA ALA A 84 -14.66 -14.01 -2.31
C ALA A 84 -14.63 -13.78 -0.79
N GLU A 85 -15.80 -13.67 -0.19
CA GLU A 85 -16.02 -13.51 1.27
C GLU A 85 -15.78 -14.83 2.04
N THR A 86 -14.70 -15.54 1.73
CA THR A 86 -14.38 -16.82 2.38
C THR A 86 -13.16 -16.68 3.29
N ASP A 87 -13.29 -17.20 4.51
CA ASP A 87 -12.28 -17.26 5.56
C ASP A 87 -10.89 -17.63 5.03
N VAL A 88 -9.86 -16.84 5.39
CA VAL A 88 -8.44 -17.23 5.50
C VAL A 88 -7.93 -18.22 4.42
N THR A 89 -8.45 -18.21 3.19
CA THR A 89 -8.43 -19.42 2.34
C THR A 89 -7.02 -19.84 1.93
N ARG A 90 -6.10 -18.89 1.81
CA ARG A 90 -4.69 -19.19 1.51
C ARG A 90 -3.90 -19.63 2.72
N MET A 91 -4.12 -19.04 3.90
CA MET A 91 -3.39 -19.51 5.09
C MET A 91 -3.95 -20.86 5.56
N SER A 92 -5.23 -21.13 5.35
CA SER A 92 -5.86 -22.41 5.67
C SER A 92 -5.23 -23.60 4.95
N THR A 93 -4.56 -23.40 3.80
CA THR A 93 -3.81 -24.46 3.13
C THR A 93 -2.36 -24.60 3.64
N ASP A 94 -1.79 -23.51 4.17
CA ASP A 94 -0.35 -23.39 4.45
C ASP A 94 0.00 -23.51 5.95
N TYR A 95 -1.01 -23.41 6.81
CA TYR A 95 -0.89 -23.37 8.28
C TYR A 95 -1.86 -24.35 8.95
N ALA A 96 -1.43 -24.91 10.08
CA ALA A 96 -2.27 -25.78 10.91
C ALA A 96 -3.31 -24.97 11.71
N ASP A 97 -4.38 -25.63 12.16
CA ASP A 97 -5.51 -24.97 12.86
C ASP A 97 -5.09 -24.13 14.08
N ASN A 98 -4.10 -24.61 14.85
CA ASN A 98 -3.57 -23.90 16.01
C ASN A 98 -2.67 -22.72 15.65
N GLU A 99 -1.96 -22.78 14.52
CA GLU A 99 -1.20 -21.66 13.98
C GLU A 99 -2.15 -20.57 13.44
N LEU A 100 -3.25 -20.97 12.80
CA LEU A 100 -4.31 -20.06 12.37
C LEU A 100 -5.05 -19.43 13.55
N GLU A 101 -5.25 -20.18 14.64
CA GLU A 101 -5.83 -19.65 15.87
C GLU A 101 -4.90 -18.62 16.52
N LEU A 102 -3.60 -18.91 16.60
CA LEU A 102 -2.59 -17.95 17.04
C LEU A 102 -2.63 -16.68 16.17
N PHE A 103 -2.68 -16.82 14.84
CA PHE A 103 -2.76 -15.68 13.94
C PHE A 103 -3.99 -14.81 14.19
N ARG A 104 -5.18 -15.41 14.38
CA ARG A 104 -6.39 -14.67 14.75
C ARG A 104 -6.24 -13.95 16.10
N LYS A 105 -5.63 -14.59 17.09
CA LYS A 105 -5.34 -13.94 18.39
C LYS A 105 -4.36 -12.77 18.25
N THR A 106 -3.36 -12.89 17.39
CA THR A 106 -2.47 -11.78 17.05
C THR A 106 -3.23 -10.63 16.37
N MET A 107 -4.17 -10.94 15.47
CA MET A 107 -5.04 -9.92 14.87
C MET A 107 -5.89 -9.20 15.92
N ASP A 108 -6.48 -9.94 16.88
CA ASP A 108 -7.25 -9.35 17.98
C ASP A 108 -6.38 -8.32 18.74
N LEU A 109 -5.17 -8.72 19.15
CA LEU A 109 -4.23 -7.82 19.86
C LEU A 109 -3.86 -6.58 19.03
N ILE A 110 -3.62 -6.75 17.72
CA ILE A 110 -3.27 -5.64 16.83
C ILE A 110 -4.44 -4.66 16.67
N VAL A 111 -5.67 -5.17 16.48
CA VAL A 111 -6.86 -4.35 16.28
C VAL A 111 -7.25 -3.61 17.55
N ASP A 112 -7.08 -4.23 18.71
CA ASP A 112 -7.40 -3.64 20.02
C ASP A 112 -6.35 -2.62 20.49
N SER A 113 -5.17 -2.60 19.87
CA SER A 113 -4.08 -1.67 20.20
C SER A 113 -4.29 -0.26 19.60
N ASP A 114 -3.81 0.77 20.30
CA ASP A 114 -3.90 2.16 19.83
C ASP A 114 -3.01 2.45 18.61
N ASN A 115 -1.89 1.74 18.47
CA ASN A 115 -0.88 1.98 17.44
C ASN A 115 -0.90 0.94 16.31
N GLY A 116 -1.83 0.00 16.33
CA GLY A 116 -1.95 -1.08 15.34
C GLY A 116 -0.80 -2.08 15.39
N THR A 117 -0.29 -2.41 16.60
CA THR A 117 0.79 -3.38 16.81
C THR A 117 0.54 -4.24 18.05
N ALA A 118 1.13 -5.44 18.08
CA ALA A 118 1.09 -6.34 19.23
C ALA A 118 2.50 -6.80 19.61
N SER A 119 2.83 -6.74 20.90
CA SER A 119 4.16 -7.15 21.37
C SER A 119 4.33 -8.67 21.31
N SER A 120 5.56 -9.12 21.03
CA SER A 120 5.94 -10.54 21.06
C SER A 120 5.52 -11.21 22.38
N THR A 121 5.66 -10.49 23.49
CA THR A 121 5.29 -10.96 24.82
C THR A 121 3.79 -11.19 24.98
N ASP A 122 2.95 -10.27 24.47
CA ASP A 122 1.50 -10.43 24.55
C ASP A 122 1.03 -11.61 23.71
N ILE A 123 1.57 -11.73 22.49
CA ILE A 123 1.25 -12.86 21.59
C ILE A 123 1.68 -14.19 22.22
N LEU A 124 2.86 -14.27 22.81
CA LEU A 124 3.35 -15.47 23.49
C LEU A 124 2.48 -15.87 24.67
N ASN A 125 1.92 -14.91 25.41
CA ASN A 125 1.01 -15.17 26.51
C ASN A 125 -0.35 -15.73 26.02
N CYS A 126 -0.78 -15.37 24.81
CA CYS A 126 -1.97 -15.94 24.18
C CYS A 126 -1.77 -17.40 23.69
N ALA A 127 -0.53 -17.84 23.45
CA ALA A 127 -0.25 -19.19 22.97
C ALA A 127 -0.70 -20.29 23.97
N ASP A 128 -0.71 -19.98 25.27
CA ASP A 128 -1.13 -20.88 26.33
C ASP A 128 -2.66 -21.01 26.47
N SER A 129 -3.43 -20.10 25.85
CA SER A 129 -4.89 -20.06 25.86
C SER A 129 -5.56 -20.56 24.57
N LEU A 130 -4.76 -21.06 23.61
CA LEU A 130 -5.25 -21.69 22.38
C LEU A 130 -6.12 -22.92 22.70
N GLN A 131 -7.28 -22.99 22.04
CA GLN A 131 -8.29 -24.02 22.25
C GLN A 131 -8.00 -25.29 21.44
N THR A 132 -7.46 -25.15 20.23
CA THR A 132 -7.13 -26.28 19.35
C THR A 132 -5.97 -27.11 19.90
N LYS A 133 -4.79 -26.48 20.02
CA LYS A 133 -3.58 -27.07 20.60
C LYS A 133 -2.65 -25.95 21.06
N LYS A 134 -2.28 -26.00 22.34
CA LYS A 134 -1.30 -25.08 22.92
C LYS A 134 0.04 -25.20 22.22
N LEU A 135 0.63 -24.05 21.92
CA LEU A 135 1.98 -23.94 21.35
C LEU A 135 2.96 -23.59 22.45
N LYS A 136 4.13 -24.25 22.46
CA LYS A 136 5.23 -23.81 23.35
C LYS A 136 5.76 -22.46 22.86
N LYS A 137 6.40 -21.70 23.75
CA LYS A 137 7.00 -20.39 23.41
C LYS A 137 7.90 -20.44 22.17
N ARG A 138 8.81 -21.42 22.11
CA ARG A 138 9.70 -21.62 20.95
C ARG A 138 8.96 -21.97 19.66
N GLU A 139 7.85 -22.73 19.76
CA GLU A 139 7.02 -23.06 18.60
C GLU A 139 6.26 -21.82 18.11
N THR A 140 5.74 -21.01 19.05
CA THR A 140 5.07 -19.74 18.77
C THR A 140 5.99 -18.75 18.07
N GLU A 141 7.22 -18.58 18.56
CA GLU A 141 8.24 -17.75 17.90
C GLU A 141 8.55 -18.27 16.48
N HIS A 142 8.59 -19.58 16.27
CA HIS A 142 8.80 -20.15 14.95
C HIS A 142 7.63 -19.82 14.00
N VAL A 143 6.38 -19.92 14.47
CA VAL A 143 5.20 -19.56 13.68
C VAL A 143 5.20 -18.07 13.36
N LEU A 144 5.51 -17.19 14.31
CA LEU A 144 5.62 -15.74 14.07
C LEU A 144 6.67 -15.41 13.01
N ASN A 145 7.85 -16.03 13.09
CA ASN A 145 8.88 -15.86 12.07
C ASN A 145 8.42 -16.32 10.68
N ARG A 146 7.69 -17.45 10.60
CA ARG A 146 7.10 -17.90 9.33
C ARG A 146 6.06 -16.93 8.79
N LEU A 147 5.17 -16.42 9.64
CA LEU A 147 4.19 -15.40 9.25
C LEU A 147 4.85 -14.13 8.71
N VAL A 148 6.01 -13.74 9.24
CA VAL A 148 6.80 -12.60 8.71
C VAL A 148 7.46 -12.93 7.37
N LEU A 149 8.04 -14.12 7.24
CA LEU A 149 8.66 -14.59 5.99
C LEU A 149 7.63 -14.66 4.85
N ASP A 150 6.44 -15.20 5.15
CA ASP A 150 5.33 -15.34 4.21
C ASP A 150 4.57 -14.03 4.00
N LYS A 151 5.02 -12.93 4.61
CA LYS A 151 4.43 -11.59 4.48
C LYS A 151 2.98 -11.52 4.95
N TRP A 152 2.62 -12.20 6.02
CA TRP A 152 1.37 -11.99 6.75
C TRP A 152 1.55 -10.93 7.84
N LEU A 153 2.69 -10.96 8.53
CA LEU A 153 3.06 -9.97 9.54
C LEU A 153 4.31 -9.19 9.15
N ASN A 154 4.47 -8.02 9.73
CA ASN A 154 5.75 -7.31 9.83
C ASN A 154 6.22 -7.40 11.29
N GLU A 155 7.53 -7.42 11.51
CA GLU A 155 8.13 -7.36 12.84
C GLU A 155 9.09 -6.17 12.91
N LYS A 156 9.03 -5.43 14.01
CA LYS A 156 9.93 -4.32 14.30
C LYS A 156 10.14 -4.20 15.80
N ASN A 157 11.37 -4.42 16.26
CA ASN A 157 11.77 -4.28 17.67
C ASN A 157 10.96 -5.14 18.65
N GLY A 158 10.51 -6.32 18.22
CA GLY A 158 9.68 -7.23 19.00
C GLY A 158 8.18 -6.95 18.94
N ASP A 159 7.74 -5.93 18.19
CA ASP A 159 6.33 -5.65 17.92
C ASP A 159 5.93 -6.12 16.53
N TYR A 160 4.72 -6.64 16.42
CA TYR A 160 4.16 -7.18 15.18
C TYR A 160 2.99 -6.33 14.68
N SER A 161 2.94 -6.10 13.38
CA SER A 161 1.79 -5.49 12.70
C SER A 161 1.34 -6.33 11.51
N LEU A 162 0.13 -6.08 10.99
CA LEU A 162 -0.30 -6.73 9.75
C LEU A 162 0.49 -6.16 8.58
N SER A 163 0.99 -7.04 7.72
CA SER A 163 1.65 -6.61 6.49
C SER A 163 0.65 -5.97 5.52
N THR A 164 1.15 -5.18 4.56
CA THR A 164 0.32 -4.64 3.47
C THR A 164 -0.36 -5.76 2.67
N ARG A 165 0.32 -6.90 2.46
CA ARG A 165 -0.25 -8.06 1.77
C ARG A 165 -1.44 -8.62 2.54
N CYS A 166 -1.28 -8.80 3.85
CA CYS A 166 -2.34 -9.30 4.71
C CYS A 166 -3.57 -8.40 4.67
N ILE A 167 -3.38 -7.09 4.84
CA ILE A 167 -4.49 -6.12 4.82
C ILE A 167 -5.21 -6.16 3.46
N MET A 168 -4.46 -6.22 2.36
CA MET A 168 -5.04 -6.28 1.00
C MET A 168 -5.80 -7.58 0.73
N GLU A 169 -5.26 -8.73 1.14
CA GLU A 169 -5.89 -10.04 0.92
C GLU A 169 -7.08 -10.28 1.87
N MET A 170 -7.05 -9.72 3.08
CA MET A 170 -8.05 -10.00 4.12
C MET A 170 -8.95 -8.80 4.45
N GLU A 171 -8.94 -7.73 3.65
CA GLU A 171 -9.66 -6.48 3.95
C GLU A 171 -11.14 -6.73 4.29
N GLN A 172 -11.83 -7.54 3.47
CA GLN A 172 -13.24 -7.87 3.67
C GLN A 172 -13.46 -8.67 4.97
N TYR A 173 -12.63 -9.67 5.22
CA TYR A 173 -12.67 -10.47 6.44
C TYR A 173 -12.44 -9.61 7.70
N ILE A 174 -11.44 -8.72 7.67
CA ILE A 174 -11.14 -7.80 8.77
C ILE A 174 -12.34 -6.88 9.05
N ARG A 175 -12.94 -6.32 8.00
CA ARG A 175 -14.12 -5.43 8.13
C ARG A 175 -15.31 -6.14 8.75
N MET A 176 -15.54 -7.40 8.36
CA MET A 176 -16.63 -8.21 8.88
C MET A 176 -16.40 -8.62 10.33
N LEU A 177 -15.21 -9.14 10.65
CA LEU A 177 -14.89 -9.65 11.99
C LEU A 177 -14.77 -8.54 13.03
N TYR A 178 -14.26 -7.36 12.65
CA TYR A 178 -13.96 -6.26 13.55
C TYR A 178 -14.75 -4.99 13.24
N GLN A 179 -16.00 -5.13 12.75
CA GLN A 179 -16.85 -4.01 12.29
C GLN A 179 -16.95 -2.83 13.26
N ASP A 180 -16.95 -3.10 14.56
CA ASP A 180 -17.10 -2.08 15.60
C ASP A 180 -15.77 -1.39 15.94
N GLN A 181 -14.65 -2.09 15.77
CA GLN A 181 -13.31 -1.67 16.21
C GLN A 181 -12.51 -1.04 15.08
N VAL A 182 -12.53 -1.67 13.89
CA VAL A 182 -11.80 -1.21 12.72
C VAL A 182 -12.60 -0.15 11.99
N LYS A 183 -11.99 1.01 11.80
CA LYS A 183 -12.53 2.09 10.97
C LYS A 183 -11.69 2.25 9.72
N VAL A 184 -12.21 3.03 8.79
CA VAL A 184 -11.51 3.39 7.56
C VAL A 184 -10.80 4.72 7.70
N CYS A 185 -9.70 4.86 6.98
CA CYS A 185 -9.04 6.14 6.80
C CYS A 185 -9.95 7.12 6.06
N HIS A 186 -10.12 8.33 6.58
CA HIS A 186 -10.95 9.38 5.98
C HIS A 186 -10.45 9.86 4.60
N ILE A 187 -9.17 9.64 4.28
CA ILE A 187 -8.57 10.08 3.02
C ILE A 187 -8.67 9.00 1.95
N CYS A 188 -8.21 7.78 2.23
CA CYS A 188 -8.13 6.71 1.24
C CYS A 188 -9.27 5.69 1.31
N HIS A 189 -10.11 5.74 2.35
CA HIS A 189 -11.27 4.87 2.59
C HIS A 189 -10.96 3.37 2.78
N ASN A 190 -9.67 3.00 2.89
CA ASN A 190 -9.24 1.66 3.24
C ASN A 190 -9.21 1.47 4.77
N VAL A 191 -9.23 0.21 5.22
CA VAL A 191 -9.00 -0.19 6.62
C VAL A 191 -7.76 0.52 7.17
N ALA A 192 -7.87 1.07 8.39
CA ALA A 192 -6.79 1.78 9.06
C ALA A 192 -6.48 1.19 10.44
N LEU A 193 -5.32 0.54 10.56
CA LEU A 193 -4.81 0.00 11.82
C LEU A 193 -3.80 0.96 12.45
N GLN A 194 -2.80 1.39 11.67
CA GLN A 194 -1.80 2.37 12.09
C GLN A 194 -2.21 3.77 11.61
N CYS A 195 -2.82 4.54 12.51
CA CYS A 195 -3.43 5.82 12.17
C CYS A 195 -3.38 6.84 13.30
N GLN A 196 -3.58 8.09 12.93
CA GLN A 196 -3.84 9.18 13.85
C GLN A 196 -5.34 9.48 13.85
N MET A 197 -5.88 9.81 15.02
CA MET A 197 -7.31 10.07 15.22
C MET A 197 -7.56 11.53 15.59
N CYS A 198 -8.59 12.15 15.04
CA CYS A 198 -9.03 13.46 15.49
C CYS A 198 -9.50 13.39 16.95
N GLU A 199 -8.96 14.26 17.81
CA GLU A 199 -9.31 14.28 19.25
C GLU A 199 -10.63 15.00 19.57
N ASN A 200 -11.27 15.65 18.58
CA ASN A 200 -12.61 16.20 18.79
C ASN A 200 -13.59 15.03 19.06
N PRO A 201 -14.26 14.99 20.24
CA PRO A 201 -15.16 13.91 20.63
C PRO A 201 -16.35 13.68 19.69
N THR A 202 -16.74 14.70 18.92
CA THR A 202 -17.83 14.64 17.94
C THR A 202 -17.37 14.25 16.54
N CYS A 203 -16.05 14.17 16.31
CA CYS A 203 -15.46 13.88 15.00
C CYS A 203 -14.83 12.48 14.96
N GLY A 204 -13.75 12.25 15.70
CA GLY A 204 -13.12 10.93 15.81
C GLY A 204 -12.64 10.29 14.50
N ILE A 205 -12.47 11.05 13.41
CA ILE A 205 -11.98 10.47 12.15
C ILE A 205 -10.58 9.87 12.34
N LYS A 206 -10.32 8.76 11.64
CA LYS A 206 -8.99 8.15 11.58
C LYS A 206 -8.35 8.44 10.23
N ILE A 207 -7.06 8.73 10.22
CA ILE A 207 -6.26 8.94 9.00
C ILE A 207 -4.96 8.14 9.14
N HIS A 208 -4.65 7.29 8.16
CA HIS A 208 -3.37 6.56 8.13
C HIS A 208 -2.19 7.50 8.29
N THR A 209 -1.14 7.07 9.00
CA THR A 209 0.10 7.85 9.18
C THR A 209 0.66 8.37 7.84
N PRO A 210 0.78 7.55 6.76
CA PRO A 210 1.16 8.06 5.44
C PRO A 210 0.16 9.01 4.78
N CYS A 211 -1.14 8.87 5.05
CA CYS A 211 -2.16 9.79 4.53
C CYS A 211 -2.06 11.15 5.21
N VAL A 212 -1.81 11.20 6.52
CA VAL A 212 -1.52 12.44 7.26
C VAL A 212 -0.33 13.16 6.64
N ALA A 213 0.80 12.44 6.48
CA ALA A 213 2.03 12.98 5.90
C ALA A 213 1.81 13.61 4.51
N ARG A 214 0.98 12.97 3.68
CA ARG A 214 0.63 13.46 2.33
C ARG A 214 -0.35 14.63 2.36
N TYR A 215 -1.41 14.53 3.18
CA TYR A 215 -2.50 15.50 3.21
C TYR A 215 -2.07 16.85 3.81
N PHE A 216 -1.28 16.80 4.88
CA PHE A 216 -0.77 17.99 5.58
C PHE A 216 0.58 18.48 5.07
N LYS A 217 1.12 17.87 4.00
CA LYS A 217 2.41 18.25 3.44
C LYS A 217 2.48 19.75 3.14
N GLY A 218 3.45 20.44 3.77
CA GLY A 218 3.70 21.86 3.58
C GLY A 218 2.68 22.80 4.22
N ARG A 219 1.73 22.28 5.03
CA ARG A 219 0.81 23.11 5.81
C ARG A 219 1.42 23.47 7.16
N THR A 220 1.36 24.75 7.51
CA THR A 220 1.85 25.26 8.80
C THR A 220 0.80 25.24 9.90
N ASP A 221 -0.49 25.14 9.54
CA ASP A 221 -1.63 25.01 10.47
C ASP A 221 -2.49 23.80 10.06
N PRO A 222 -2.07 22.56 10.44
CA PRO A 222 -2.81 21.35 10.12
C PRO A 222 -4.21 21.34 10.77
N ARG A 223 -5.25 21.12 9.95
CA ARG A 223 -6.65 21.06 10.39
C ARG A 223 -7.36 19.81 9.92
N CYS A 224 -8.15 19.22 10.80
CA CYS A 224 -8.96 18.05 10.53
C CYS A 224 -9.82 18.24 9.26
N PRO A 225 -9.74 17.35 8.26
CA PRO A 225 -10.54 17.46 7.03
C PRO A 225 -12.05 17.36 7.23
N ALA A 226 -12.52 16.86 8.39
CA ALA A 226 -13.95 16.66 8.65
C ALA A 226 -14.56 17.75 9.54
N CYS A 227 -13.85 18.22 10.57
CA CYS A 227 -14.38 19.21 11.53
C CYS A 227 -13.59 20.53 11.60
N GLU A 228 -12.52 20.68 10.81
CA GLU A 228 -11.66 21.88 10.74
C GLU A 228 -10.92 22.28 12.02
N ASP A 229 -11.06 21.49 13.10
CA ASP A 229 -10.26 21.66 14.32
C ASP A 229 -8.77 21.43 14.07
N PHE A 230 -7.95 22.02 14.95
CA PHE A 230 -6.51 21.81 14.94
C PHE A 230 -6.17 20.32 15.02
N TRP A 231 -5.25 19.86 14.17
CA TRP A 231 -4.75 18.49 14.21
C TRP A 231 -3.63 18.39 15.25
N PRO A 232 -3.84 17.72 16.40
CA PRO A 232 -2.94 17.83 17.55
C PRO A 232 -1.66 16.99 17.39
N HIS A 233 -1.64 16.08 16.42
CA HIS A 233 -0.55 15.13 16.23
C HIS A 233 0.58 15.70 15.38
N GLU A 234 1.79 15.25 15.64
CA GLU A 234 2.94 15.51 14.77
C GLU A 234 2.68 14.96 13.36
N ILE A 235 2.97 15.79 12.35
CA ILE A 235 2.82 15.39 10.95
C ILE A 235 4.03 14.54 10.56
N PRO A 236 3.85 13.25 10.23
CA PRO A 236 4.96 12.39 9.87
C PRO A 236 5.64 12.86 8.58
N ASP A 237 6.95 12.62 8.48
CA ASP A 237 7.68 12.86 7.25
C ASP A 237 7.23 11.90 6.15
N VAL A 238 7.10 12.41 4.92
CA VAL A 238 6.82 11.56 3.76
C VAL A 238 8.06 10.76 3.43
N TYR A 239 8.02 9.44 3.66
CA TYR A 239 9.06 8.54 3.19
C TYR A 239 9.23 8.68 1.67
N ARG A 240 10.41 9.10 1.22
CA ARG A 240 10.78 9.16 -0.20
C ARG A 240 11.49 7.86 -0.56
N SER A 241 10.87 7.03 -1.38
CA SER A 241 11.58 5.91 -1.99
C SER A 241 12.70 6.45 -2.90
N PRO A 242 13.94 5.91 -2.84
CA PRO A 242 15.05 6.32 -3.69
C PRO A 242 14.76 6.24 -5.19
N SER A 243 13.84 5.36 -5.61
CA SER A 243 13.44 5.15 -7.01
C SER A 243 12.57 6.27 -7.58
N SER A 244 12.14 7.24 -6.78
CA SER A 244 11.32 8.38 -7.22
C SER A 244 12.16 9.51 -7.86
N GLN A 245 13.49 9.43 -7.82
CA GLN A 245 14.38 10.49 -8.32
C GLN A 245 14.59 10.46 -9.84
N SER A 246 14.19 9.39 -10.55
CA SER A 246 14.42 9.30 -12.00
C SER A 246 13.46 10.13 -12.85
N ASP A 247 12.29 10.51 -12.33
CA ASP A 247 11.20 11.01 -13.17
C ASP A 247 11.03 12.54 -13.13
N THR A 248 11.93 13.28 -12.44
CA THR A 248 11.78 14.75 -12.28
C THR A 248 12.85 15.59 -12.99
N GLN A 249 13.77 15.01 -13.77
CA GLN A 249 14.82 15.78 -14.46
C GLN A 249 14.63 15.98 -15.98
N SER A 250 13.50 15.57 -16.56
CA SER A 250 13.28 15.69 -18.02
C SER A 250 12.33 16.80 -18.47
N ALA A 251 11.78 17.62 -17.56
CA ALA A 251 10.78 18.64 -17.91
C ALA A 251 11.26 20.11 -17.77
N ALA A 252 12.56 20.36 -17.64
CA ALA A 252 13.09 21.72 -17.53
C ALA A 252 14.36 21.89 -18.38
N LYS A 253 14.24 21.77 -19.70
CA LYS A 253 15.19 22.34 -20.68
C LYS A 253 14.58 22.22 -22.08
N GLU A 254 13.70 23.15 -22.42
CA GLU A 254 13.55 23.71 -23.78
C GLU A 254 12.38 24.69 -23.78
N ASN A 255 12.69 25.99 -23.68
CA ASN A 255 12.05 27.06 -24.44
C ASN A 255 12.65 28.40 -24.01
N THR A 256 13.80 28.74 -24.59
CA THR A 256 14.25 30.12 -24.69
C THR A 256 14.45 30.42 -26.17
N ALA A 257 13.41 30.96 -26.81
CA ALA A 257 13.50 31.48 -28.17
C ALA A 257 14.40 32.74 -28.18
N PRO A 258 15.29 32.92 -29.17
CA PRO A 258 16.07 34.14 -29.29
C PRO A 258 15.24 35.28 -29.91
N THR A 259 15.15 36.40 -29.20
CA THR A 259 14.64 37.69 -29.68
C THR A 259 15.39 38.19 -30.92
N PRO A 260 14.71 38.73 -31.95
CA PRO A 260 15.37 39.36 -33.08
C PRO A 260 15.87 40.77 -32.72
N ARG A 261 17.15 41.05 -33.01
CA ARG A 261 17.75 42.38 -32.91
C ARG A 261 17.20 43.29 -34.02
N SER A 262 16.50 44.34 -33.64
CA SER A 262 16.11 45.46 -34.50
C SER A 262 17.33 46.31 -34.88
N THR A 263 17.60 46.43 -36.18
CA THR A 263 18.55 47.36 -36.79
C THR A 263 17.91 48.75 -36.91
N ALA A 264 18.31 49.69 -36.05
CA ALA A 264 18.01 51.11 -36.24
C ALA A 264 19.13 51.74 -37.09
N GLN A 265 18.81 52.03 -38.35
CA GLN A 265 19.57 52.97 -39.19
C GLN A 265 19.15 54.40 -38.82
N THR A 266 20.10 55.22 -38.38
CA THR A 266 19.94 56.69 -38.41
C THR A 266 21.15 57.29 -39.12
N ARG A 267 20.88 57.84 -40.30
CA ARG A 267 21.88 58.43 -41.19
C ARG A 267 21.85 59.96 -41.05
N ARG A 268 23.02 60.51 -40.69
CA ARG A 268 23.57 61.84 -41.03
C ARG A 268 22.86 63.11 -40.51
N THR A 269 23.66 64.00 -39.92
CA THR A 269 24.11 65.25 -40.59
C THR A 269 25.40 65.80 -39.98
N ARG A 270 26.21 66.42 -40.85
CA ARG A 270 27.51 67.07 -40.63
C ARG A 270 27.33 68.56 -40.94
N ARG A 271 27.98 69.45 -40.18
CA ARG A 271 28.27 70.91 -40.37
C ARG A 271 27.94 71.64 -39.06
N SER A 272 28.76 72.54 -38.51
CA SER A 272 30.02 73.17 -38.92
C SER A 272 30.89 73.38 -37.69
#